data_AF-A0A945KWS9-F1
#
_entry.id   AF-A0A945KWS9-F1
#
_cell.length_a   1.000
_cell.length_b   1.000
_cell.length_c   1.000
_cell.angle_alpha   90.00
_cell.angle_beta   90.00
_cell.angle_gamma   90.00
#
_symmetry.space_group_name_H-M   'P 1'
#
loop_
_entity.id
_entity.type
_entity.pdbx_description
1 polymer ?
#
loop_
_entity_poly.entity_id
_entity_poly.type
_entity_poly.pdbx_seq_one_letter_code
_entity_poly.pdbx_strand_id
1 'polypeptide(L)' 'VGVKLQLYPLSAFRAMSKAALNVYEHIKADGHQNNVVDTMQTRMELYDFLGYHEYEQKLDQLFANEEK' A
#
# COMPACT_ATOMS: atom_id res chain seq x y z
N VAL A 1 0.64 36.07 6.51
CA VAL A 1 1.92 35.36 6.24
C VAL A 1 2.24 35.11 4.75
N GLY A 2 1.32 35.23 3.78
CA GLY A 2 1.70 35.39 2.36
C GLY A 2 2.45 34.22 1.68
N VAL A 3 2.45 33.02 2.27
CA VAL A 3 3.14 31.84 1.73
C VAL A 3 2.31 31.18 0.62
N LYS A 4 2.95 30.87 -0.52
CA LYS A 4 2.32 30.27 -1.71
C LYS A 4 2.46 28.75 -1.81
N LEU A 5 3.45 28.18 -1.13
CA LEU A 5 3.70 26.74 -1.10
C LEU A 5 4.36 26.36 0.22
N GLN A 6 3.90 25.27 0.79
CA GLN A 6 4.51 24.66 1.96
C GLN A 6 4.79 23.19 1.63
N LEU A 7 6.07 22.82 1.73
CA LEU A 7 6.52 21.47 1.43
C LEU A 7 6.61 20.65 2.71
N TYR A 8 6.15 19.40 2.62
CA TYR A 8 6.24 18.40 3.69
C TYR A 8 7.13 17.25 3.25
N PRO A 9 8.45 17.47 3.07
CA PRO A 9 9.31 16.60 2.28
C PRO A 9 9.50 15.20 2.87
N LEU A 10 9.33 15.04 4.19
CA LEU A 10 9.68 13.81 4.90
C LEU A 10 8.55 13.25 5.76
N SER A 11 7.37 13.89 5.79
CA SER A 11 6.31 13.50 6.72
C SER A 11 5.84 12.05 6.50
N ALA A 12 5.55 11.69 5.25
CA ALA A 12 5.15 10.33 4.89
C ALA A 12 6.28 9.31 5.13
N PHE A 13 7.51 9.66 4.73
CA PHE A 13 8.67 8.80 4.90
C PHE A 13 8.92 8.46 6.38
N ARG A 14 8.82 9.44 7.28
CA ARG A 14 9.01 9.20 8.72
C ARG A 14 7.94 8.28 9.29
N ALA A 15 6.69 8.45 8.88
CA ALA A 15 5.58 7.59 9.33
C ALA A 15 5.78 6.14 8.86
N MET A 16 6.08 5.94 7.57
CA MET A 16 6.25 4.59 7.03
C MET A 16 7.50 3.88 7.59
N SER A 17 8.61 4.59 7.83
CA SER A 17 9.78 3.99 8.48
C SER A 17 9.49 3.51 9.90
N LYS A 18 8.68 4.25 10.67
CA LYS A 18 8.28 3.84 12.02
C LYS A 18 7.37 2.61 12.00
N ALA A 19 6.40 2.57 11.08
CA ALA A 19 5.53 1.42 10.89
C ALA A 19 6.33 0.16 10.49
N ALA A 20 7.29 0.29 9.57
CA ALA A 20 8.16 -0.80 9.17
C ALA A 20 9.02 -1.32 10.33
N LEU A 21 9.60 -0.41 11.14
CA LEU A 21 10.37 -0.80 12.34
C LEU A 21 9.53 -1.64 13.30
N ASN A 22 8.29 -1.21 13.59
CA ASN A 22 7.37 -1.94 14.46
C ASN A 22 7.15 -3.38 13.97
N VAL A 23 6.91 -3.56 12.67
CA VAL A 23 6.75 -4.90 12.08
C VAL A 23 8.01 -5.74 12.25
N TYR A 24 9.19 -5.18 11.99
CA TYR A 24 10.45 -5.92 12.13
C TYR A 24 10.76 -6.31 13.57
N GLU A 25 10.48 -5.44 14.53
CA GLU A 25 10.66 -5.72 15.95
C GLU A 25 9.77 -6.88 16.40
N HIS A 26 8.49 -6.87 16.00
CA HIS A 26 7.56 -7.96 16.30
C HIS A 26 7.93 -9.28 15.62
N ILE A 27 8.32 -9.26 14.33
CA ILE A 27 8.78 -10.48 13.66
C ILE A 27 10.01 -11.07 14.38
N LYS A 28 10.95 -10.22 14.81
CA LYS A 28 12.14 -10.66 15.52
C LYS A 28 11.83 -11.22 16.91
N ALA A 29 10.92 -10.60 17.65
CA ALA A 29 10.59 -10.98 19.02
C ALA A 29 9.64 -12.18 19.08
N ASP A 30 8.59 -12.17 18.27
CA ASP A 30 7.49 -13.13 18.30
C ASP A 30 7.73 -14.32 17.35
N GLY A 31 8.68 -14.19 16.41
CA GLY A 31 8.93 -15.17 15.34
C GLY A 31 7.87 -15.13 14.22
N HIS A 32 6.91 -14.21 14.28
CA HIS A 32 5.85 -14.03 13.31
C HIS A 32 5.25 -12.62 13.36
N GLN A 33 4.47 -12.25 12.36
CA GLN A 33 3.84 -10.94 12.20
C GLN A 33 2.38 -10.85 12.69
N ASN A 34 1.76 -11.94 13.16
CA ASN A 34 0.31 -12.00 13.44
C ASN A 34 -0.20 -10.85 14.34
N ASN A 35 0.61 -10.40 15.30
CA ASN A 35 0.27 -9.36 16.27
C ASN A 35 0.24 -7.93 15.68
N VAL A 36 0.67 -7.73 14.43
CA VAL A 36 0.77 -6.41 13.79
C VAL A 36 0.02 -6.34 12.46
N VAL A 37 -0.70 -7.39 12.07
CA VAL A 37 -1.43 -7.45 10.78
C VAL A 37 -2.52 -6.38 10.69
N ASP A 38 -3.17 -6.06 11.80
CA ASP A 38 -4.19 -5.02 11.92
C ASP A 38 -3.65 -3.60 11.65
N THR A 39 -2.34 -3.39 11.73
CA THR A 39 -1.67 -2.12 11.41
C THR A 39 -1.25 -2.00 9.94
N MET A 40 -1.40 -3.07 9.16
CA MET A 40 -1.00 -3.11 7.75
C MET A 40 -2.11 -2.63 6.83
N GLN A 41 -1.73 -2.03 5.70
CA GLN A 41 -2.66 -1.82 4.60
C GLN A 41 -3.19 -3.17 4.12
N THR A 42 -4.51 -3.30 4.01
CA THR A 42 -5.15 -4.51 3.50
C THR A 42 -4.88 -4.69 2.01
N ARG A 43 -5.00 -5.92 1.51
CA ARG A 43 -4.86 -6.22 0.08
C ARG A 43 -5.85 -5.42 -0.78
N MET A 44 -7.08 -5.26 -0.31
CA MET A 44 -8.12 -4.53 -1.05
C MET A 44 -7.78 -3.04 -1.15
N GLU A 45 -7.36 -2.42 -0.05
CA GLU A 45 -6.91 -1.01 -0.08
C GLU A 45 -5.70 -0.81 -1.01
N LEU A 46 -4.79 -1.79 -1.07
CA LEU A 46 -3.68 -1.74 -2.01
C LEU A 46 -4.16 -1.84 -3.47
N TYR A 47 -5.14 -2.70 -3.76
CA TYR A 47 -5.69 -2.85 -5.11
C TYR A 47 -6.42 -1.58 -5.57
N ASP A 48 -7.21 -0.98 -4.68
CA ASP A 48 -7.88 0.29 -4.95
C ASP A 48 -6.85 1.38 -5.23
N PHE A 49 -5.78 1.47 -4.42
CA PHE A 49 -4.71 2.45 -4.63
C PHE A 49 -3.95 2.24 -5.95
N LEU A 50 -3.73 0.99 -6.35
CA LEU A 50 -3.03 0.66 -7.60
C LEU A 50 -3.93 0.73 -8.84
N GLY A 51 -5.24 0.96 -8.69
CA GLY A 51 -6.19 0.90 -9.80
C GLY A 51 -6.27 -0.50 -10.43
N TYR A 52 -6.04 -1.55 -9.64
CA TYR A 52 -5.88 -2.92 -10.13
C TYR A 52 -7.10 -3.40 -10.94
N HIS A 53 -8.31 -3.08 -10.49
CA HIS A 53 -9.54 -3.48 -11.15
C HIS A 53 -9.73 -2.84 -12.54
N GLU A 54 -9.18 -1.64 -12.76
CA GLU A 54 -9.22 -1.01 -14.09
C GLU A 54 -8.32 -1.75 -15.09
N TYR A 55 -7.17 -2.23 -14.61
CA TYR A 55 -6.27 -3.05 -15.40
C TYR A 55 -6.90 -4.40 -15.77
N GLU A 56 -7.53 -5.07 -14.82
CA GLU A 56 -8.23 -6.35 -15.04
C GLU A 56 -9.36 -6.20 -16.06
N GLN A 57 -10.25 -5.20 -15.89
CA GLN A 57 -11.32 -4.92 -16.84
C GLN A 57 -10.81 -4.63 -18.26
N LYS A 58 -9.67 -3.94 -18.37
CA LYS A 58 -9.07 -3.62 -19.67
C LYS A 58 -8.51 -4.86 -20.35
N LEU A 59 -7.91 -5.79 -19.60
CA LEU A 59 -7.45 -7.07 -20.14
C LEU A 59 -8.63 -7.91 -20.63
N ASP A 60 -9.69 -8.03 -19.83
CA ASP A 60 -10.91 -8.75 -20.22
C ASP A 60 -11.49 -8.19 -21.52
N GLN A 61 -11.58 -6.85 -21.67
CA GLN A 61 -12.08 -6.22 -22.88
C GLN A 61 -11.23 -6.50 -24.13
N LEU A 62 -9.90 -6.58 -23.97
CA LEU A 62 -8.97 -6.80 -25.08
C LEU A 62 -8.97 -8.26 -25.55
N PHE A 63 -9.14 -9.20 -24.62
CA PHE A 63 -8.97 -10.64 -24.88
C PHE A 63 -10.28 -11.44 -24.87
N ALA A 64 -11.44 -10.80 -24.64
CA ALA A 64 -12.77 -11.43 -24.64
C ALA A 64 -13.12 -12.24 -25.91
N ASN A 65 -12.40 -12.04 -27.01
CA ASN A 65 -12.63 -12.71 -28.29
C ASN A 65 -11.53 -13.71 -28.70
N GLU A 66 -10.46 -13.88 -27.91
CA GLU A 66 -9.36 -14.81 -28.23
C GLU A 66 -9.61 -16.25 -27.75
N GLU A 67 -10.64 -16.48 -26.92
CA GLU A 67 -11.05 -17.83 -26.47
C GLU A 67 -12.08 -18.53 -27.40
N LYS A 68 -12.14 -18.20 -28.70
CA LYS A 68 -12.99 -18.92 -29.67
C LYS A 68 -12.22 -19.79 -30.65
#